data_AF-A0A0Q9MED9-F1
#
_entry.id   AF-A0A0Q9MED9-F1
#
_cell.length_a   1.000
_cell.length_b   1.000
_cell.length_c   1.000
_cell.angle_alpha   90.00
_cell.angle_beta   90.00
_cell.angle_gamma   90.00
#
_symmetry.space_group_name_H-M   'P 1'
#
loop_
_entity.id
_entity.type
_entity.pdbx_description
1 polymer ?
#
loop_
_entity_poly.entity_id
_entity_poly.type
_entity_poly.pdbx_seq_one_letter_code
_entity_poly.pdbx_strand_id
1 'polypeptide(L)'
;MEEIHIESSIKDTFTKEIFLEAAGRFGINFADTIELDGFQNFVFSGKRESINVILRIAHSSHRSKDITLAEIEFISYLADSGMTVSKSLLSNQGEYAEVIEQN
;
A
#
# COMPACT_ATOMS: atom_id res chain seq x y z
N MET A 1 19.26 7.99 20.56
CA MET A 1 19.06 8.09 19.10
C MET A 1 19.06 6.67 18.59
N GLU A 2 17.89 6.11 18.32
CA GLU A 2 17.79 4.79 17.69
C GLU A 2 18.13 4.96 16.21
N GLU A 3 19.24 4.36 15.79
CA GLU A 3 19.58 4.21 14.37
C GLU A 3 18.50 3.35 13.73
N ILE A 4 17.79 3.94 12.78
CA ILE A 4 16.80 3.20 12.01
C ILE A 4 17.55 2.42 10.94
N HIS A 5 17.86 1.17 11.26
CA HIS A 5 18.45 0.23 10.32
C HIS A 5 17.35 -0.18 9.34
N ILE A 6 17.33 0.44 8.16
CA ILE A 6 16.65 -0.15 7.01
C ILE A 6 17.53 -1.34 6.61
N GLU A 7 17.13 -2.56 6.99
CA GLU A 7 17.82 -3.77 6.52
C GLU A 7 17.82 -3.77 4.99
N SER A 8 19.01 -3.87 4.39
CA SER A 8 19.22 -3.86 2.95
C SER A 8 18.43 -4.95 2.21
N SER A 9 18.01 -6.01 2.91
CA SER A 9 17.27 -7.16 2.38
C SER A 9 15.86 -6.82 1.86
N ILE A 10 15.20 -5.79 2.39
CA ILE A 10 13.81 -5.44 2.04
C ILE A 10 13.74 -4.77 0.68
N LYS A 11 14.73 -3.91 0.36
CA LYS A 11 14.81 -3.23 -0.94
C LYS A 11 15.15 -4.20 -2.07
N ASP A 12 15.97 -5.21 -1.78
CA ASP A 12 16.38 -6.23 -2.75
C ASP A 12 15.23 -7.15 -3.17
N THR A 13 14.17 -7.22 -2.36
CA THR A 13 13.01 -8.07 -2.59
C THR A 13 11.94 -7.37 -3.43
N PHE A 14 11.88 -6.03 -3.40
CA PHE A 14 10.90 -5.29 -4.18
C PHE A 14 11.31 -5.18 -5.65
N THR A 15 10.40 -5.57 -6.54
CA THR A 15 10.65 -5.52 -7.98
C THR A 15 9.57 -4.73 -8.70
N LYS A 16 9.88 -4.33 -9.95
CA LYS A 16 8.90 -3.67 -10.82
C LYS A 16 7.68 -4.56 -11.07
N GLU A 17 7.86 -5.87 -11.11
CA GLU A 17 6.79 -6.85 -11.27
C GLU A 17 5.83 -6.84 -10.08
N ILE A 18 6.35 -6.74 -8.85
CA ILE A 18 5.51 -6.57 -7.64
C ILE A 18 4.68 -5.29 -7.73
N PHE A 19 5.32 -4.19 -8.15
CA PHE A 19 4.62 -2.92 -8.33
C PHE A 19 3.49 -3.02 -9.37
N LEU A 20 3.78 -3.58 -10.55
CA LEU A 20 2.80 -3.72 -11.63
C LEU A 20 1.64 -4.65 -11.22
N GLU A 21 1.94 -5.75 -10.53
CA GLU A 21 0.92 -6.64 -9.98
C GLU A 21 0.04 -5.91 -8.95
N ALA A 22 0.66 -5.23 -7.97
CA ALA A 22 -0.07 -4.49 -6.94
C ALA A 22 -0.97 -3.40 -7.54
N ALA A 23 -0.43 -2.56 -8.44
CA ALA A 23 -1.22 -1.52 -9.10
C ALA A 23 -2.33 -2.13 -9.96
N GLY A 24 -2.08 -3.27 -10.63
CA GLY A 24 -3.08 -4.00 -11.40
C GLY A 24 -4.25 -4.51 -10.55
N ARG A 25 -3.96 -5.09 -9.37
CA ARG A 25 -5.00 -5.57 -8.43
C ARG A 25 -5.92 -4.46 -7.94
N PHE A 26 -5.45 -3.21 -7.89
CA PHE A 26 -6.24 -2.06 -7.45
C PHE A 26 -6.73 -1.16 -8.59
N GLY A 27 -6.50 -1.55 -9.85
CA GLY A 27 -6.95 -0.79 -11.03
C GLY A 27 -6.28 0.58 -11.17
N ILE A 28 -5.03 0.69 -10.72
CA ILE A 28 -4.25 1.93 -10.79
C ILE A 28 -3.52 1.99 -12.13
N ASN A 29 -3.65 3.10 -12.84
CA ASN A 29 -2.93 3.32 -14.09
C ASN A 29 -1.45 3.57 -13.82
N PHE A 30 -0.60 2.70 -14.38
CA PHE A 30 0.86 2.72 -14.24
C PHE A 30 1.55 3.91 -14.94
N ALA A 31 0.95 4.49 -15.98
CA ALA A 31 1.61 5.49 -16.82
C ALA A 31 1.90 6.80 -16.08
N ASP A 32 1.07 7.12 -15.07
CA ASP A 32 1.11 8.38 -14.32
C ASP A 32 1.49 8.18 -12.85
N THR A 33 2.10 7.05 -12.48
CA THR A 33 2.49 6.82 -11.08
C THR A 33 3.79 7.51 -10.72
N ILE A 34 3.81 8.15 -9.55
CA ILE A 34 4.99 8.83 -9.00
C ILE A 34 5.31 8.15 -7.67
N GLU A 35 6.53 7.63 -7.55
CA GLU A 35 7.05 7.14 -6.27
C GLU A 35 7.19 8.31 -5.29
N LEU A 36 6.59 8.15 -4.12
CA LEU A 36 6.70 9.07 -3.00
C LEU A 36 7.67 8.44 -2.02
N ASP A 37 8.83 9.09 -1.81
CA ASP A 37 9.91 8.59 -0.95
C ASP A 37 9.36 8.11 0.40
N GLY A 38 9.36 6.79 0.57
CA GLY A 38 8.68 6.09 1.65
C GLY A 38 9.69 5.43 2.56
N PHE A 39 9.60 5.69 3.86
CA PHE A 39 10.64 5.30 4.80
C PHE A 39 10.74 3.78 5.01
N GLN A 40 9.61 3.11 5.22
CA GLN A 40 9.50 1.65 5.45
C GLN A 40 8.58 0.92 4.47
N ASN A 41 7.87 1.67 3.63
CA ASN A 41 6.96 1.14 2.61
C ASN A 41 7.31 1.78 1.28
N PHE A 42 7.06 1.06 0.19
CA PHE A 42 7.04 1.68 -1.13
C PHE A 42 5.70 2.37 -1.32
N VAL A 43 5.72 3.68 -1.48
CA VAL A 43 4.51 4.49 -1.59
C VAL A 43 4.48 5.14 -2.97
N PHE A 44 3.35 5.05 -3.64
CA PHE A 44 3.16 5.62 -4.96
C PHE A 44 1.89 6.44 -4.98
N SER A 45 1.95 7.63 -5.55
CA SER A 45 0.74 8.31 -6.02
C SER A 45 0.40 7.83 -7.42
N GLY A 46 -0.89 7.72 -7.72
CA GLY A 46 -1.37 7.29 -9.02
C GLY A 46 -2.82 7.71 -9.23
N LYS A 47 -3.41 7.20 -10.32
CA LYS A 47 -4.83 7.41 -10.63
C LYS A 47 -5.56 6.10 -10.77
N ARG A 48 -6.73 6.02 -10.16
CA ARG A 48 -7.75 5.00 -10.42
C ARG A 48 -8.95 5.73 -11.01
N GLU A 49 -9.29 5.42 -12.25
CA GLU A 49 -10.32 6.16 -13.00
C GLU A 49 -10.05 7.68 -12.97
N SER A 50 -10.93 8.45 -12.32
CA SER A 50 -10.84 9.91 -12.20
C SER A 50 -10.30 10.40 -10.85
N ILE A 51 -9.94 9.49 -9.93
CA ILE A 51 -9.48 9.85 -8.59
C ILE A 51 -7.98 9.63 -8.42
N ASN A 52 -7.32 10.57 -7.72
CA ASN A 52 -5.94 10.40 -7.27
C ASN A 52 -5.93 9.48 -6.05
N VAL A 53 -5.01 8.53 -6.04
CA VAL A 53 -4.90 7.50 -5.02
C VAL A 53 -3.46 7.33 -4.56
N ILE A 54 -3.30 6.74 -3.37
CA ILE A 54 -2.01 6.32 -2.84
C ILE A 54 -2.00 4.79 -2.79
N LEU A 55 -1.00 4.17 -3.42
CA LEU A 55 -0.68 2.77 -3.28
C LEU A 55 0.45 2.61 -2.26
N ARG A 56 0.23 1.78 -1.24
CA ARG A 56 1.24 1.43 -0.23
C ARG A 56 1.56 -0.04 -0.33
N ILE A 57 2.83 -0.38 -0.57
CA ILE A 57 3.33 -1.75 -0.59
C ILE A 57 4.29 -1.91 0.59
N ALA A 58 3.95 -2.83 1.49
CA ALA A 58 4.71 -3.13 2.70
C ALA A 58 5.28 -4.55 2.62
N HIS A 59 6.44 -4.76 3.23
CA HIS A 59 6.99 -6.11 3.37
C HIS A 59 6.34 -6.84 4.56
N SER A 60 6.00 -8.12 4.35
CA SER A 60 5.24 -8.93 5.31
C SER A 60 5.94 -9.12 6.66
N SER A 61 7.28 -9.08 6.70
CA SER A 61 8.06 -9.20 7.93
C SER A 61 7.82 -8.07 8.94
N HIS A 62 7.42 -6.89 8.46
CA HIS A 62 7.12 -5.72 9.31
C HIS A 62 5.62 -5.44 9.38
N ARG A 63 4.86 -5.85 8.35
CA ARG A 63 3.43 -5.62 8.22
C ARG A 63 2.69 -6.84 7.66
N SER A 64 2.09 -7.62 8.56
CA SER A 64 1.17 -8.68 8.16
C SER A 64 -0.12 -8.10 7.57
N LYS A 65 -0.84 -8.94 6.81
CA LYS A 65 -2.17 -8.60 6.29
C LYS A 65 -3.12 -8.22 7.43
N ASP A 66 -3.14 -8.98 8.51
CA ASP A 66 -4.04 -8.75 9.66
C ASP A 66 -3.80 -7.40 10.34
N ILE A 67 -2.54 -7.02 10.57
CA ILE A 67 -2.21 -5.72 11.17
C ILE A 67 -2.62 -4.58 10.23
N THR A 68 -2.45 -4.76 8.92
CA THR A 68 -2.88 -3.79 7.92
C THR A 68 -4.41 -3.66 7.90
N LEU A 69 -5.14 -4.76 8.00
CA LEU A 69 -6.60 -4.74 8.07
C LEU A 69 -7.09 -4.06 9.35
N ALA A 70 -6.45 -4.29 10.49
CA ALA A 70 -6.78 -3.60 11.75
C ALA A 70 -6.58 -2.07 11.66
N GLU A 71 -5.53 -1.61 10.97
CA GLU A 71 -5.33 -0.17 10.69
C GLU A 71 -6.49 0.38 9.84
N ILE A 72 -6.89 -0.34 8.80
CA ILE A 72 -7.98 0.06 7.89
C ILE A 72 -9.33 0.08 8.62
N GLU A 73 -9.58 -0.89 9.50
CA GLU A 73 -10.77 -0.93 10.34
C GLU A 73 -10.85 0.32 11.22
N PHE A 74 -9.73 0.70 11.86
CA PHE A 74 -9.69 1.90 12.69
C PHE A 74 -9.92 3.19 11.88
N ILE A 75 -9.30 3.31 10.70
CA ILE A 75 -9.54 4.44 9.80
C ILE A 75 -11.01 4.51 9.35
N SER A 76 -11.62 3.36 9.06
CA SER A 76 -13.04 3.28 8.68
C SER A 76 -13.94 3.75 9.82
N TYR A 77 -13.67 3.30 11.05
CA TYR A 77 -14.38 3.77 12.25
C TYR A 77 -14.27 5.29 12.43
N LEU A 78 -13.08 5.88 12.27
CA LEU A 78 -12.89 7.32 12.36
C LEU A 78 -13.70 8.07 11.30
N ALA A 79 -13.70 7.57 10.07
CA ALA A 79 -14.44 8.17 8.98
C ALA A 79 -15.96 8.10 9.19
N ASP A 80 -16.45 6.97 9.70
CA ASP A 80 -17.87 6.78 10.02
C ASP A 80 -18.29 7.61 11.24
N SER A 81 -17.34 7.98 12.09
CA SER A 81 -17.50 8.94 13.18
C SER A 81 -17.46 10.42 12.71
N GLY A 82 -17.38 10.66 11.40
CA GLY A 82 -17.39 12.00 10.80
C GLY A 82 -16.04 12.71 10.77
N MET A 83 -14.93 12.01 11.06
CA MET A 83 -13.60 12.58 10.92
C MET A 83 -13.13 12.59 9.47
N THR A 84 -12.42 13.65 9.08
CA THR A 84 -11.81 13.73 7.75
C THR A 84 -10.54 12.89 7.72
N VAL A 85 -10.65 11.69 7.16
CA VAL A 85 -9.53 10.74 6.98
C VAL A 85 -9.57 10.15 5.57
N SER A 86 -8.43 9.60 5.12
CA SER A 86 -8.32 8.94 3.82
C SER A 86 -8.88 7.51 3.90
N LYS A 87 -10.03 7.26 3.28
CA LYS A 87 -10.62 5.90 3.24
C LYS A 87 -9.84 4.99 2.30
N SER A 88 -9.63 3.74 2.72
CA SER A 88 -9.04 2.70 1.88
C SER A 88 -9.99 2.26 0.77
N LEU A 89 -9.42 1.89 -0.37
CA LEU A 89 -10.17 1.39 -1.53
C LEU A 89 -10.05 -0.13 -1.64
N LEU A 90 -11.12 -0.79 -2.08
CA LEU A 90 -11.11 -2.22 -2.36
C LEU A 90 -10.32 -2.54 -3.63
N SER A 91 -9.63 -3.67 -3.62
CA SER A 91 -9.05 -4.30 -4.82
C SER A 91 -10.16 -4.76 -5.77
N ASN A 92 -9.76 -5.18 -6.97
CA ASN A 92 -10.67 -5.77 -7.95
C ASN A 92 -11.31 -7.09 -7.47
N GLN A 93 -10.74 -7.73 -6.43
CA GLN A 93 -11.28 -8.93 -5.78
C GLN A 93 -12.13 -8.61 -4.55
N GLY A 94 -12.33 -7.33 -4.23
CA GLY A 94 -13.09 -6.92 -3.05
C GLY A 94 -12.32 -7.00 -1.74
N GLU A 95 -10.98 -6.95 -1.78
CA GLU A 95 -10.12 -6.99 -0.59
C GLU A 95 -9.51 -5.62 -0.30
N TYR A 96 -9.38 -5.25 0.98
CA TYR A 96 -8.68 -4.01 1.38
C TYR A 96 -7.15 -4.15 1.39
N ALA A 97 -6.65 -5.38 1.53
CA ALA A 97 -5.23 -5.69 1.55
C ALA A 97 -4.97 -7.02 0.82
N GLU A 98 -4.05 -6.97 -0.14
CA GLU A 98 -3.64 -8.08 -1.00
C GLU A 98 -2.24 -8.55 -0.60
N VAL A 99 -1.99 -9.86 -0.66
CA VAL A 99 -0.65 -10.43 -0.45
C VAL A 99 -0.12 -10.89 -1.81
N ILE A 100 1.13 -10.52 -2.10
CA ILE A 100 1.85 -10.97 -3.29
C ILE A 100 2.96 -11.90 -2.79
N GLU A 101 2.85 -13.18 -3.12
CA GLU A 101 3.88 -14.17 -2.84
C GLU A 101 4.96 -14.12 -3.92
N GLN A 102 6.22 -14.24 -3.51
CA GLN A 102 7.33 -14.48 -4.43
C GLN A 102 7.57 -15.99 -4.53
N ASN A 103 7.53 -16.51 -5.74
CA ASN A 103 7.94 -17.89 -6.04
C ASN A 103 9.46 -18.01 -6.13
#